data_AF-A0A2A7RI32-F1
#
_entry.id   AF-A0A2A7RI32-F1
#
_cell.length_a   1.000
_cell.length_b   1.000
_cell.length_c   1.000
_cell.angle_alpha   90.00
_cell.angle_beta   90.00
_cell.angle_gamma   90.00
#
_symmetry.space_group_name_H-M   'P 1'
#
loop_
_entity.id
_entity.type
_entity.pdbx_description
1 polymer ?
#
loop_
_entity_poly.entity_id
_entity_poly.type
_entity_poly.pdbx_seq_one_letter_code
_entity_poly.pdbx_strand_id
1 'polypeptide(L)'
;MKIDYRKREIFLLRFSGWFCLFPATTYLYLWQSTHLVFCLGEVVIIALFAAFLLATAKSEMWAKPQNVMRLMIFALIFVAIIIFIPLFFAYRDCKRQQ
;
A
#
# COMPACT_ATOMS: atom_id res chain seq x y z
N MET A 1 4.47 -16.80 -23.00
CA MET A 1 5.11 -15.69 -22.26
C MET A 1 5.16 -16.06 -20.78
N LYS A 2 6.34 -16.35 -20.21
CA LYS A 2 6.49 -16.46 -18.74
C LYS A 2 6.33 -15.06 -18.17
N ILE A 3 5.13 -14.72 -17.70
CA ILE A 3 4.90 -13.48 -16.96
C ILE A 3 5.78 -13.57 -15.72
N ASP A 4 6.78 -12.69 -15.61
CA ASP A 4 7.60 -12.54 -14.40
C ASP A 4 6.71 -11.95 -13.30
N TYR A 5 5.93 -12.82 -12.66
CA TYR A 5 5.01 -12.47 -11.57
C TYR A 5 5.72 -11.68 -10.47
N ARG A 6 7.00 -11.97 -10.19
CA ARG A 6 7.85 -11.19 -9.27
C ARG A 6 8.03 -9.73 -9.69
N LYS A 7 8.25 -9.45 -10.99
CA LYS A 7 8.35 -8.06 -11.49
C LYS A 7 7.00 -7.34 -11.42
N ARG A 8 5.92 -8.06 -11.69
CA ARG A 8 4.56 -7.53 -11.57
C ARG A 8 4.24 -7.20 -10.12
N GLU A 9 4.55 -8.08 -9.17
CA GLU A 9 4.34 -7.85 -7.74
C GLU A 9 5.12 -6.63 -7.22
N ILE A 10 6.42 -6.50 -7.59
CA ILE A 10 7.24 -5.32 -7.26
C ILE A 10 6.62 -4.05 -7.85
N PHE A 11 6.11 -4.12 -9.08
CA PHE A 11 5.45 -2.98 -9.71
C PHE A 11 4.17 -2.60 -8.96
N LEU A 12 3.32 -3.56 -8.59
CA LEU A 12 2.09 -3.30 -7.84
C LEU A 12 2.35 -2.78 -6.42
N LEU A 13 3.40 -3.26 -5.74
CA LEU A 13 3.81 -2.77 -4.42
C LEU A 13 4.36 -1.34 -4.49
N ARG A 14 5.14 -1.03 -5.52
CA ARG A 14 5.57 0.36 -5.75
C ARG A 14 4.37 1.23 -6.10
N PHE A 15 3.49 0.75 -6.96
CA PHE A 15 2.30 1.47 -7.37
C PHE A 15 1.37 1.76 -6.19
N SER A 16 1.18 0.81 -5.26
CA SER A 16 0.41 1.03 -4.03
C SER A 16 1.08 2.04 -3.10
N GLY A 17 2.41 2.01 -2.99
CA GLY A 17 3.18 3.03 -2.25
C GLY A 17 3.03 4.44 -2.82
N TRP A 18 3.08 4.59 -4.15
CA TRP A 18 2.79 5.87 -4.81
C TRP A 18 1.33 6.29 -4.66
N PHE A 19 0.39 5.33 -4.67
CA PHE A 19 -1.03 5.61 -4.46
C PHE A 19 -1.34 6.11 -3.05
N CYS A 20 -0.47 5.84 -2.05
CA CYS A 20 -0.58 6.41 -0.70
C CYS A 20 -0.45 7.93 -0.67
N LEU A 21 0.15 8.55 -1.70
CA LEU A 21 0.19 10.01 -1.79
C LEU A 21 -1.21 10.59 -1.93
N PHE A 22 -2.13 9.94 -2.64
CA PHE A 22 -3.48 10.45 -2.86
C PHE A 22 -4.30 10.66 -1.58
N PRO A 23 -4.42 9.67 -0.67
CA PRO A 23 -5.05 9.90 0.63
C PRO A 23 -4.23 10.87 1.49
N ALA A 24 -2.89 10.85 1.43
CA ALA A 24 -2.08 11.82 2.17
C ALA A 24 -2.37 13.28 1.75
N THR A 25 -2.53 13.56 0.45
CA THR A 25 -2.93 14.89 -0.03
C THR A 25 -4.35 15.24 0.41
N THR A 26 -5.26 14.27 0.39
CA THR A 26 -6.65 14.47 0.85
C THR A 26 -6.69 14.83 2.34
N TYR A 27 -5.94 14.14 3.19
CA TYR A 27 -5.84 14.44 4.62
C TYR A 27 -5.14 15.77 4.90
N LEU A 28 -4.12 16.15 4.12
CA LEU A 28 -3.50 17.47 4.20
C LEU A 28 -4.48 18.60 3.81
N TYR A 29 -5.28 18.38 2.77
CA TYR A 29 -6.30 19.33 2.36
C TYR A 29 -7.41 19.48 3.42
N LEU A 30 -7.83 18.36 4.01
CA LEU A 30 -8.76 18.34 5.14
C LEU A 30 -8.19 19.07 6.35
N TRP A 31 -6.90 18.88 6.66
CA TRP A 31 -6.22 19.61 7.72
C TRP A 31 -6.22 21.13 7.48
N GLN A 32 -5.97 21.57 6.25
CA GLN A 32 -6.00 22.99 5.91
C GLN A 32 -7.39 23.62 6.10
N SER A 33 -8.46 22.83 5.99
CA SER A 33 -9.85 23.28 6.16
C SER A 33 -10.34 23.20 7.62
N THR A 34 -9.93 22.17 8.37
CA THR A 34 -10.46 21.88 9.73
C THR A 34 -9.47 22.14 10.87
N HIS A 35 -8.18 22.34 10.58
CA HIS A 35 -7.08 22.45 11.56
C HIS A 35 -6.99 21.29 12.58
N LEU A 36 -7.60 20.14 12.29
CA LEU A 36 -7.59 18.98 13.18
C LEU A 36 -6.20 18.32 13.20
N VAL A 37 -5.57 18.28 14.37
CA VAL A 37 -4.26 17.63 14.58
C VAL A 37 -4.30 16.13 14.24
N PHE A 38 -5.47 15.50 14.34
CA PHE A 38 -5.68 14.11 13.94
C PHE A 38 -5.33 13.85 12.46
N CYS A 39 -5.62 14.79 11.56
CA CYS A 39 -5.30 14.65 10.14
C CYS A 39 -3.79 14.65 9.88
N LEU A 40 -3.00 15.42 10.65
CA LEU A 40 -1.54 15.37 10.57
C LEU A 40 -1.00 14.01 11.04
N GLY A 41 -1.60 13.43 12.09
CA GLY A 41 -1.26 12.09 12.57
C GLY A 41 -1.46 11.02 11.50
N GLU A 42 -2.63 11.03 10.86
CA GLU A 42 -2.95 10.14 9.72
C GLU A 42 -1.93 10.30 8.57
N VAL A 43 -1.58 11.53 8.19
CA VAL A 43 -0.60 11.79 7.12
C VAL A 43 0.77 11.17 7.44
N VAL A 44 1.24 11.27 8.68
CA VAL A 44 2.51 10.67 9.11
C VAL A 44 2.45 9.14 9.03
N ILE A 45 1.35 8.53 9.48
CA ILE A 45 1.14 7.08 9.40
C ILE A 45 1.16 6.62 7.94
N ILE A 46 0.44 7.32 7.06
CA ILE A 46 0.38 7.01 5.62
C ILE A 46 1.76 7.16 4.97
N ALA A 47 2.51 8.21 5.31
CA ALA A 47 3.86 8.43 4.79
C ALA A 47 4.84 7.32 5.21
N LEU A 48 4.81 6.92 6.49
CA LEU A 48 5.61 5.80 7.00
C LEU A 48 5.23 4.48 6.33
N PHE A 49 3.93 4.24 6.14
CA PHE A 49 3.44 3.05 5.46
C PHE A 49 3.87 3.00 3.99
N ALA A 50 3.78 4.13 3.28
CA ALA A 50 4.24 4.26 1.90
C ALA A 50 5.75 3.99 1.81
N ALA A 51 6.55 4.62 2.67
CA ALA A 51 7.99 4.42 2.73
C ALA A 51 8.35 2.97 3.02
N PHE A 52 7.64 2.33 3.96
CA PHE A 52 7.80 0.92 4.27
C PHE A 52 7.51 0.02 3.05
N LEU A 53 6.39 0.25 2.36
CA LEU A 53 6.03 -0.46 1.13
C LEU A 53 7.08 -0.29 0.02
N LEU A 54 7.53 0.94 -0.22
CA LEU A 54 8.54 1.27 -1.23
C LEU A 54 9.90 0.65 -0.91
N ALA A 55 10.33 0.69 0.35
CA ALA A 55 11.60 0.15 0.82
C ALA A 55 11.60 -1.38 0.78
N THR A 56 10.50 -2.01 1.19
CA THR A 56 10.37 -3.47 1.24
C THR A 56 9.90 -4.08 -0.07
N ALA A 57 9.61 -3.30 -1.11
CA ALA A 57 9.06 -3.79 -2.38
C ALA A 57 9.89 -4.93 -3.03
N LYS A 58 11.20 -4.99 -2.81
CA LYS A 58 12.08 -6.06 -3.34
C LYS A 58 12.26 -7.27 -2.39
N SER A 59 11.67 -7.23 -1.21
CA SER A 59 11.85 -8.26 -0.19
C SER A 59 11.09 -9.55 -0.56
N GLU A 60 11.68 -10.71 -0.25
CA GLU A 60 11.01 -12.00 -0.39
C GLU A 60 9.85 -12.20 0.59
N MET A 61 9.67 -11.28 1.55
CA MET A 61 8.54 -11.29 2.48
C MET A 61 7.18 -11.23 1.77
N TRP A 62 7.11 -10.59 0.59
CA TRP A 62 5.87 -10.46 -0.19
C TRP A 62 5.52 -11.70 -1.00
N ALA A 63 6.48 -12.59 -1.25
CA ALA A 63 6.23 -13.87 -1.91
C ALA A 63 5.36 -14.83 -1.07
N LYS A 64 5.10 -14.49 0.21
CA LYS A 64 4.18 -15.22 1.09
C LYS A 64 2.82 -14.52 1.11
N PRO A 65 1.73 -15.17 0.64
CA PRO A 65 0.41 -14.53 0.57
C PRO A 65 -0.14 -14.09 1.93
N GLN A 66 0.25 -14.76 3.03
CA GLN A 66 -0.15 -14.38 4.39
C GLN A 66 0.32 -12.96 4.77
N ASN A 67 1.51 -12.56 4.33
CA ASN A 67 2.06 -11.23 4.62
C ASN A 67 1.37 -10.14 3.81
N VAL A 68 1.08 -10.43 2.52
CA VAL A 68 0.31 -9.52 1.66
C VAL A 68 -1.12 -9.34 2.19
N MET A 69 -1.75 -10.41 2.69
CA MET A 69 -3.09 -10.35 3.29
C MET A 69 -3.13 -9.48 4.56
N ARG A 70 -2.13 -9.60 5.44
CA ARG A 70 -2.03 -8.71 6.62
C ARG A 70 -1.90 -7.25 6.21
N LEU A 71 -1.10 -6.97 5.17
CA LEU A 71 -0.89 -5.61 4.70
C LEU A 71 -2.12 -5.04 3.99
N MET A 72 -2.88 -5.88 3.28
CA MET A 72 -4.20 -5.52 2.74
C MET A 72 -5.19 -5.11 3.85
N ILE A 73 -5.28 -5.90 4.92
CA ILE A 73 -6.16 -5.60 6.06
C ILE A 73 -5.74 -4.28 6.71
N PHE A 74 -4.43 -4.07 6.90
CA PHE A 74 -3.91 -2.82 7.46
C PHE A 74 -4.24 -1.61 6.55
N ALA A 75 -4.01 -1.73 5.24
CA ALA A 75 -4.31 -0.66 4.29
C ALA A 75 -5.81 -0.32 4.21
N LEU A 76 -6.68 -1.33 4.41
CA LEU A 76 -8.13 -1.15 4.39
C LEU A 76 -8.65 -0.44 5.65
N ILE A 77 -8.00 -0.63 6.79
CA ILE A 77 -8.40 -0.01 8.07
C ILE A 77 -7.79 1.40 8.21
N PHE A 78 -6.52 1.58 7.84
CA PHE A 78 -5.73 2.78 8.20
C PHE A 78 -5.40 3.71 7.04
N VAL A 79 -5.63 3.32 5.78
CA VAL A 79 -5.16 4.13 4.64
C VAL A 79 -6.29 4.50 3.69
N ALA A 80 -6.78 3.55 2.89
CA ALA A 80 -7.92 3.75 1.99
C ALA A 80 -8.22 2.46 1.21
N ILE A 81 -9.51 2.25 0.90
CA ILE A 81 -9.99 1.22 -0.04
C ILE A 81 -9.30 1.32 -1.41
N ILE A 82 -8.89 2.51 -1.83
CA ILE A 82 -8.22 2.72 -3.12
C ILE A 82 -6.89 1.95 -3.20
N ILE A 83 -6.17 1.81 -2.08
CA ILE A 83 -4.88 1.12 -2.01
C ILE A 83 -5.05 -0.39 -1.89
N PHE A 84 -6.23 -0.84 -1.48
CA PHE A 84 -6.59 -2.24 -1.43
C PHE A 84 -6.58 -2.89 -2.81
N ILE A 85 -6.95 -2.17 -3.87
CA ILE A 85 -7.03 -2.70 -5.24
C ILE A 85 -5.67 -3.23 -5.73
N PRO A 86 -4.59 -2.42 -5.79
CA PRO A 86 -3.29 -2.91 -6.22
C PRO A 86 -2.73 -4.00 -5.29
N LEU A 87 -2.99 -3.91 -3.99
CA LEU A 87 -2.59 -4.94 -3.02
C LEU A 87 -3.33 -6.27 -3.19
N PHE A 88 -4.61 -6.24 -3.54
CA PHE A 88 -5.41 -7.42 -3.85
C PHE A 88 -4.91 -8.13 -5.10
N PHE A 89 -4.52 -7.38 -6.12
CA PHE A 89 -3.89 -7.97 -7.32
C PHE A 89 -2.53 -8.61 -6.98
N ALA A 90 -1.71 -7.97 -6.14
CA ALA A 90 -0.45 -8.56 -5.67
C ALA A 90 -0.70 -9.88 -4.90
N TYR A 91 -1.69 -9.90 -3.99
CA TYR A 91 -2.08 -11.11 -3.26
C TYR A 91 -2.57 -12.23 -4.20
N ARG A 92 -3.40 -11.87 -5.19
CA ARG A 92 -3.95 -12.83 -6.15
C ARG A 92 -2.86 -13.44 -7.04
N ASP A 93 -1.89 -12.64 -7.47
CA ASP A 93 -0.74 -13.12 -8.24
C ASP A 93 0.13 -14.06 -7.37
N CYS A 94 0.38 -13.71 -6.11
CA CYS A 94 1.08 -14.57 -5.14
C CYS A 94 0.38 -15.92 -4.94
N LYS A 95 -0.94 -15.91 -4.75
CA LYS A 95 -1.76 -17.13 -4.58
C LYS A 95 -1.81 -17.99 -5.86
N ARG A 96 -1.61 -17.41 -7.04
CA ARG A 96 -1.53 -18.15 -8.31
C ARG A 96 -0.17 -18.80 -8.57
N GLN A 97 0.88 -18.37 -7.85
CA GLN A 97 2.23 -18.92 -8.00
C GLN A 97 2.56 -20.07 -7.04
N GLN A 98 1.77 -20.23 -5.96
CA GLN A 98 1.78 -21.44 -5.12
C GLN A 98 0.85 -22.50 -5.71
#